data_AF-A0A662I0R4-F1
#
_entry.id   AF-A0A662I0R4-F1
#
_cell.length_a   1.000
_cell.length_b   1.000
_cell.length_c   1.000
_cell.angle_alpha   90.00
_cell.angle_beta   90.00
_cell.angle_gamma   90.00
#
_symmetry.space_group_name_H-M   'P 1'
#
loop_
_entity.id
_entity.type
_entity.pdbx_description
1 polymer ?
#
loop_
_entity_poly.entity_id
_entity_poly.type
_entity_poly.pdbx_seq_one_letter_code
_entity_poly.pdbx_strand_id
1 'polypeptide(L)' 'MEQYCGICQHIYPWSPYTDPLETLQKYAKKAREVDLVVMDCIGYTKEHRKNSKYSGKSVLLPRILAIATALSFITSTEK' A
#
# COMPACT_ATOMS: atom_id res chain seq x y z
N MET A 1 14.20 7.95 -13.38
CA MET A 1 14.04 7.65 -11.94
C MET A 1 14.11 6.15 -11.77
N GLU A 2 15.32 5.61 -11.77
CA GLU A 2 15.60 4.19 -11.81
C GLU A 2 16.64 3.93 -10.72
N GLN A 3 16.19 3.91 -9.46
CA GLN A 3 17.08 3.66 -8.33
C GLN A 3 16.29 3.08 -7.16
N TYR A 4 15.86 1.82 -7.29
CA TYR A 4 15.50 1.02 -6.13
C TYR A 4 16.32 -0.26 -6.16
N CYS A 5 17.47 -0.15 -5.48
CA CYS A 5 18.12 -1.12 -4.61
C CYS A 5 17.84 -2.62 -4.90
N GLY A 6 18.88 -3.35 -5.30
CA GLY A 6 18.88 -4.80 -5.58
C GLY A 6 18.57 -5.73 -4.39
N ILE A 7 17.93 -5.23 -3.34
CA ILE A 7 17.54 -5.96 -2.12
C ILE A 7 16.01 -6.17 -2.07
N CYS A 8 15.22 -5.43 -2.87
CA CYS A 8 13.76 -5.41 -2.74
C CYS A 8 13.07 -6.19 -3.87
N GLN A 9 12.97 -7.51 -3.74
CA GLN A 9 12.36 -8.39 -4.76
C GLN A 9 10.85 -8.14 -5.01
N HIS A 10 10.17 -7.33 -4.19
CA HIS A 10 8.72 -7.10 -4.28
C HIS A 10 8.30 -5.62 -4.20
N ILE A 11 9.10 -4.71 -4.78
CA ILE A 11 8.68 -3.32 -4.99
C ILE A 11 8.10 -3.15 -6.39
N TYR A 12 6.91 -2.56 -6.45
CA TYR A 12 6.22 -2.26 -7.70
C TYR A 12 5.88 -0.77 -7.74
N PRO A 13 6.56 0.04 -8.57
CA PRO A 13 6.30 1.47 -8.67
C PRO A 13 4.96 1.69 -9.40
N TRP A 14 4.02 2.33 -8.71
CA TRP A 14 2.73 2.75 -9.26
C TRP A 14 2.31 4.05 -8.57
N SER A 15 1.72 4.97 -9.32
CA SER A 15 1.26 6.27 -8.85
C SER A 15 -0.27 6.35 -8.98
N PRO A 16 -1.00 6.67 -7.90
CA PRO A 16 -2.45 6.83 -7.95
C PRO A 16 -2.91 8.05 -8.74
N TYR A 17 -1.97 8.92 -9.16
CA TYR A 17 -2.26 10.17 -9.84
C TYR A 17 -2.06 10.09 -11.35
N THR A 18 -1.20 9.18 -11.81
CA THR A 18 -0.72 9.17 -13.20
C THR A 18 -0.80 7.80 -13.85
N ASP A 19 -0.70 6.71 -13.08
CA ASP A 19 -0.63 5.38 -13.66
C ASP A 19 -2.03 4.75 -13.78
N PRO A 20 -2.27 3.98 -14.85
CA PRO A 20 -3.56 3.34 -15.05
C PRO A 20 -3.79 2.21 -14.03
N LEU A 21 -5.05 2.00 -13.66
CA LEU A 21 -5.47 0.95 -12.72
C LEU A 21 -5.08 -0.46 -13.18
N GLU A 22 -5.03 -0.70 -14.48
CA GLU A 22 -4.63 -1.98 -15.08
C GLU A 22 -3.21 -2.38 -14.66
N THR A 23 -2.30 -1.41 -14.57
CA THR A 23 -0.93 -1.62 -14.10
C THR A 23 -0.92 -2.04 -12.64
N LEU A 24 -1.75 -1.41 -11.80
CA LEU A 24 -1.92 -1.82 -10.40
C LEU A 24 -2.43 -3.26 -10.29
N GLN A 25 -3.40 -3.65 -11.10
CA GLN A 25 -3.92 -5.03 -11.12
C GLN A 25 -2.85 -6.04 -11.55
N LYS A 26 -2.02 -5.69 -12.53
CA LYS A 26 -0.89 -6.51 -12.96
C LYS A 26 0.13 -6.71 -11.84
N TYR A 27 0.45 -5.65 -11.09
CA TYR A 27 1.34 -5.75 -9.93
C TYR A 27 0.74 -6.54 -8.78
N ALA A 28 -0.55 -6.33 -8.47
CA ALA A 28 -1.25 -7.09 -7.45
C ALA A 28 -1.22 -8.60 -7.73
N LYS A 29 -1.36 -9.01 -9.00
CA LYS A 29 -1.24 -10.43 -9.39
C LYS A 29 0.16 -11.01 -9.20
N LYS A 30 1.21 -10.19 -9.29
CA LYS A 30 2.61 -10.61 -9.03
C LYS A 30 2.92 -10.70 -7.54
N ALA A 31 2.25 -9.91 -6.72
CA ALA A 31 2.40 -9.89 -5.26
C ALA A 31 1.61 -11.00 -4.53
N ARG A 32 1.49 -12.20 -5.11
CA ARG A 32 0.74 -13.33 -4.50
C ARG A 32 1.54 -14.11 -3.45
N GLU A 33 2.86 -14.00 -3.48
CA GLU A 33 3.77 -14.75 -2.60
C GLU A 33 4.22 -13.92 -1.38
N VAL A 34 3.66 -12.73 -1.18
CA VAL A 34 3.95 -11.90 0.00
C VAL A 34 2.92 -12.15 1.12
N ASP A 35 3.26 -11.78 2.35
CA ASP A 35 2.32 -11.85 3.48
C ASP A 35 1.41 -10.61 3.56
N LEU A 36 1.95 -9.44 3.18
CA LEU A 36 1.28 -8.15 3.31
C LEU A 36 1.65 -7.23 2.14
N VAL A 37 0.66 -6.50 1.62
CA VAL A 37 0.88 -5.42 0.64
C VAL A 37 0.78 -4.08 1.35
N VAL A 38 1.85 -3.28 1.27
CA VAL A 38 1.87 -1.89 1.77
C VAL A 38 1.79 -0.95 0.58
N MET A 39 0.85 0.00 0.63
CA MET A 39 0.69 1.00 -0.42
C MET A 39 1.29 2.33 0.05
N ASP A 40 2.53 2.67 -0.27
CA ASP A 40 3.26 3.79 0.35
C ASP A 40 2.93 5.22 -0.18
N CYS A 41 1.65 5.57 -0.31
CA CYS A 41 1.23 6.93 -0.68
C CYS A 41 -0.11 7.31 -0.03
N ILE A 42 -0.20 8.52 0.53
CA ILE A 42 -1.43 9.02 1.16
C ILE A 42 -2.60 9.12 0.17
N GLY A 43 -2.30 9.29 -1.13
CA GLY A 43 -3.28 9.32 -2.21
C GLY A 43 -4.01 8.00 -2.46
N TYR A 44 -3.59 6.90 -1.84
CA TYR A 44 -4.25 5.61 -2.03
C TYR A 44 -5.62 5.54 -1.34
N THR A 45 -6.65 5.24 -2.13
CA THR A 45 -8.05 5.22 -1.70
C THR A 45 -8.53 3.80 -1.39
N LYS A 46 -9.79 3.67 -0.95
CA LYS A 46 -10.43 2.34 -0.79
C LYS A 46 -10.57 1.63 -2.13
N GLU A 47 -10.64 2.37 -3.24
CA GLU A 47 -10.78 1.80 -4.58
C GLU A 47 -9.47 1.18 -5.06
N HIS A 48 -8.33 1.82 -4.81
CA HIS A 48 -7.02 1.21 -5.08
C HIS A 48 -6.85 -0.08 -4.27
N ARG A 49 -7.26 -0.07 -3.00
CA ARG A 49 -7.29 -1.28 -2.16
C ARG A 49 -8.14 -2.40 -2.75
N LYS A 50 -9.33 -2.09 -3.31
CA LYS A 50 -10.19 -3.08 -3.98
C LYS A 50 -9.48 -3.69 -5.19
N ASN A 51 -8.80 -2.87 -6.00
CA ASN A 51 -8.04 -3.34 -7.15
C ASN A 51 -6.78 -4.12 -6.76
N SER A 52 -6.26 -3.97 -5.55
CA SER A 52 -5.16 -4.81 -5.06
C SER A 52 -5.60 -6.11 -4.41
N LYS A 53 -6.92 -6.38 -4.28
CA LYS A 53 -7.43 -7.68 -3.83
C LYS A 53 -6.99 -8.85 -4.72
N TYR A 54 -6.56 -8.60 -5.96
CA TYR A 54 -6.03 -9.65 -6.85
C TYR A 54 -4.74 -10.31 -6.33
N SER A 55 -4.05 -9.71 -5.36
CA SER A 55 -2.96 -10.37 -4.64
C SER A 55 -3.45 -11.50 -3.73
N GLY A 56 -4.72 -11.47 -3.31
CA GLY A 56 -5.26 -12.37 -2.28
C GLY A 56 -4.72 -12.04 -0.87
N LYS A 57 -3.99 -10.94 -0.70
CA LYS A 57 -3.31 -10.58 0.54
C LYS A 57 -3.94 -9.38 1.22
N SER A 58 -3.67 -9.27 2.52
CA SER A 58 -3.99 -8.07 3.29
C SER A 58 -3.30 -6.86 2.68
N VAL A 59 -4.04 -5.75 2.57
CA VAL A 59 -3.54 -4.47 2.05
C VAL A 59 -3.66 -3.42 3.13
N LEU A 60 -2.52 -2.83 3.50
CA LEU A 60 -2.40 -1.71 4.43
C LEU A 60 -2.35 -0.39 3.65
N LEU A 61 -3.24 0.54 4.02
CA LEU A 61 -3.24 1.91 3.48
C LEU A 61 -2.54 2.85 4.47
N PRO A 62 -1.74 3.83 4.01
CA PRO A 62 -0.97 4.72 4.89
C PRO A 62 -1.87 5.52 5.82
N ARG A 63 -3.02 5.99 5.32
CA ARG A 63 -3.99 6.71 6.14
C ARG A 63 -4.52 5.89 7.32
N ILE A 64 -4.63 4.57 7.18
CA ILE A 64 -5.10 3.71 8.28
C ILE A 64 -4.03 3.69 9.37
N LEU A 65 -2.76 3.54 8.98
CA LEU A 65 -1.64 3.62 9.91
C LEU A 65 -1.56 4.99 10.58
N ALA A 66 -1.66 6.08 9.81
CA ALA A 66 -1.63 7.43 10.33
C ALA A 66 -2.74 7.70 11.36
N ILE A 67 -3.98 7.27 11.08
CA ILE A 67 -5.11 7.41 12.00
C ILE A 67 -4.89 6.57 13.27
N ALA A 68 -4.48 5.30 13.12
CA ALA A 68 -4.22 4.42 14.25
C ALA A 68 -3.13 4.98 15.18
N THR A 69 -2.04 5.49 14.60
CA THR A 69 -0.96 6.14 15.33
C THR A 69 -1.44 7.41 16.04
N ALA A 70 -2.19 8.28 15.36
CA ALA A 70 -2.74 9.50 15.96
C ALA A 70 -3.68 9.18 17.14
N LEU A 71 -4.58 8.21 16.99
CA LEU A 71 -5.46 7.74 18.06
C LEU A 71 -4.67 7.15 19.23
N SER A 72 -3.59 6.42 18.97
CA SER A 72 -2.73 5.89 20.02
C SER A 72 -2.11 7.01 20.84
N PHE A 73 -1.69 8.12 20.22
CA PHE A 73 -1.16 9.27 20.95
C PHE A 73 -2.24 9.96 21.78
N ILE A 74 -3.42 10.22 21.20
CA ILE A 74 -4.54 10.87 21.91
C ILE A 74 -4.99 10.04 23.12
N THR A 75 -5.12 8.73 22.97
CA THR A 75 -5.54 7.85 24.06
C THR A 75 -4.43 7.59 25.09
N SER A 76 -3.15 7.75 24.71
CA SER A 76 -2.02 7.66 25.65
C SER A 76 -1.88 8.91 26.52
N THR A 77 -2.40 10.05 26.08
CA THR A 77 -2.41 11.30 26.87
C THR A 77 -3.53 11.38 27.92
N GLU A 78 -4.47 10.43 27.92
CA GLU A 78 -5.55 10.33 28.92
C GLU A 78 -5.20 9.42 30.11
N LYS A 79 -3.95 8.94 30.22
CA LYS A 79 -3.41 8.22 31.38
C LYS A 79 -2.33 9.02 32.07
#